data_AF-A0A0C2XAD3-F1
#
_entry.id   AF-A0A0C2XAD3-F1
#
_cell.length_a   1.000
_cell.length_b   1.000
_cell.length_c   1.000
_cell.angle_alpha   90.00
_cell.angle_beta   90.00
_cell.angle_gamma   90.00
#
_symmetry.space_group_name_H-M   'P 1'
#
loop_
_entity.id
_entity.type
_entity.pdbx_description
1 polymer ?
#
loop_
_entity_poly.entity_id
_entity_poly.type
_entity_poly.pdbx_seq_one_letter_code
_entity_poly.pdbx_strand_id
1 'polypeptide(L)'
;MPGLRESLPEIVPRLMTLFSSKEGYKPFDEAIPACHYVNPATRPFLNYDPRQLDTLHDRHATAIVSNADSRIRSVLEDLDFPSAMDTIVLSEEQGIEKPEREIFLRTIDNVNRKIPSGQKSIDPAECLHVGDELIW
;
A
#
# COMPACT_ATOMS: atom_id res chain seq x y z
N MET A 1 32.90 -6.53 -20.50
CA MET A 1 33.17 -5.07 -20.40
C MET A 1 34.02 -4.82 -19.15
N PRO A 2 35.31 -4.47 -19.29
CA PRO A 2 36.24 -4.32 -18.16
C PRO A 2 35.80 -3.26 -17.13
N GLY A 3 35.25 -2.13 -17.59
CA GLY A 3 34.85 -1.03 -16.70
C GLY A 3 33.65 -1.31 -15.79
N LEU A 4 32.79 -2.29 -16.11
CA LEU A 4 31.60 -2.56 -15.29
C LEU A 4 31.99 -3.05 -13.90
N ARG A 5 32.94 -4.00 -13.80
CA ARG A 5 33.38 -4.56 -12.52
C ARG A 5 34.04 -3.53 -11.61
N GLU A 6 34.77 -2.58 -12.19
CA GLU A 6 35.45 -1.50 -11.47
C GLU A 6 34.43 -0.48 -10.91
N SER A 7 33.31 -0.28 -11.58
CA SER A 7 32.24 0.63 -11.13
C SER A 7 31.23 -0.02 -10.17
N LEU A 8 31.18 -1.35 -10.03
CA LEU A 8 30.22 -2.03 -9.14
C LEU A 8 30.25 -1.54 -7.68
N PRO A 9 31.41 -1.27 -7.05
CA PRO A 9 31.46 -0.78 -5.68
C PRO A 9 30.80 0.59 -5.48
N GLU A 10 30.63 1.38 -6.53
CA GLU A 10 29.93 2.67 -6.49
C GLU A 10 28.46 2.53 -6.93
N ILE A 11 28.22 1.78 -8.02
CA ILE A 11 26.89 1.61 -8.61
C ILE A 11 25.97 0.87 -7.64
N VAL A 12 26.43 -0.23 -7.04
CA VAL A 12 25.57 -1.07 -6.19
C VAL A 12 25.07 -0.31 -4.96
N PRO A 13 25.91 0.39 -4.16
CA PRO A 13 25.40 1.18 -3.05
C PRO A 13 24.42 2.27 -3.47
N ARG A 14 24.68 2.99 -4.58
CA ARG A 14 23.75 4.01 -5.09
C ARG A 14 22.39 3.41 -5.44
N LEU A 15 22.38 2.28 -6.16
CA LEU A 15 21.13 1.60 -6.50
C LEU A 15 20.41 1.09 -5.25
N MET A 16 21.14 0.54 -4.28
CA MET A 16 20.55 0.10 -3.01
C MET A 16 19.92 1.26 -2.26
N THR A 17 20.57 2.44 -2.20
CA THR A 17 19.99 3.64 -1.58
C THR A 17 18.76 4.12 -2.34
N LEU A 18 18.84 4.24 -3.67
CA LEU A 18 17.71 4.70 -4.49
C LEU A 18 16.49 3.78 -4.38
N PHE A 19 16.68 2.46 -4.42
CA PHE A 19 15.57 1.51 -4.36
C PHE A 19 15.00 1.31 -2.95
N SER A 20 15.66 1.84 -1.92
CA SER A 20 15.22 1.73 -0.52
C SER A 20 14.69 3.04 0.05
N SER A 21 14.58 4.10 -0.75
CA SER A 21 14.10 5.42 -0.31
C SER A 21 13.18 6.04 -1.35
N LYS A 22 12.40 7.07 -0.97
CA LYS A 22 11.59 7.83 -1.95
C LYS A 22 12.38 8.46 -3.10
N GLU A 23 13.70 8.58 -3.03
CA GLU A 23 14.48 9.19 -4.12
C GLU A 23 14.36 8.40 -5.43
N GLY A 24 14.18 7.07 -5.34
CA GLY A 24 13.97 6.21 -6.51
C GLY A 24 12.54 6.18 -7.03
N TYR A 25 11.59 6.85 -6.38
CA TYR A 25 10.17 6.67 -6.64
C TYR A 25 9.43 8.00 -6.71
N LYS A 26 8.49 8.10 -7.64
CA LYS A 26 7.57 9.22 -7.75
C LYS A 26 6.16 8.67 -7.91
N PRO A 27 5.23 8.95 -6.98
CA PRO A 27 3.83 8.63 -7.19
C PRO A 27 3.29 9.47 -8.34
N PHE A 28 2.29 8.94 -9.05
CA PHE A 28 1.49 9.77 -9.94
C PHE A 28 0.82 10.88 -9.12
N ASP A 29 0.67 12.06 -9.74
CA ASP A 29 0.15 13.24 -9.06
C ASP A 29 -1.27 12.99 -8.50
N GLU A 30 -2.02 12.06 -9.11
CA GLU A 30 -3.37 11.65 -8.71
C GLU A 30 -3.43 10.47 -7.74
N ALA A 31 -2.33 9.75 -7.51
CA ALA A 31 -2.35 8.51 -6.72
C ALA A 31 -2.83 8.74 -5.29
N ILE A 32 -2.21 9.68 -4.58
CA ILE A 32 -2.58 10.03 -3.20
C ILE A 32 -3.97 10.67 -3.12
N PRO A 33 -4.33 11.65 -3.98
CA PRO A 33 -5.70 12.17 -4.05
C PRO A 33 -6.78 11.10 -4.25
N ALA A 34 -6.54 10.10 -5.11
CA ALA A 34 -7.47 9.00 -5.32
C ALA A 34 -7.66 8.14 -4.06
N CYS A 35 -6.58 7.85 -3.33
CA CYS A 35 -6.63 7.13 -2.06
C CYS A 35 -7.48 7.87 -1.02
N HIS A 36 -7.29 9.18 -0.90
CA HIS A 36 -8.09 10.07 -0.05
C HIS A 36 -9.55 10.23 -0.49
N TYR A 37 -9.86 9.97 -1.76
CA TYR A 37 -11.23 9.95 -2.26
C TYR A 37 -11.96 8.68 -1.81
N VAL A 38 -11.29 7.53 -1.93
CA VAL A 38 -11.83 6.22 -1.55
C VAL A 38 -11.91 6.04 -0.03
N ASN A 39 -10.96 6.61 0.71
CA ASN A 39 -10.93 6.60 2.17
C ASN A 39 -10.78 8.02 2.73
N PRO A 40 -11.88 8.80 2.85
CA PRO A 40 -11.85 10.20 3.29
C PRO A 40 -11.24 10.44 4.67
N ALA A 41 -11.24 9.42 5.54
CA ALA A 41 -10.65 9.48 6.88
C ALA A 41 -9.13 9.69 6.88
N THR A 42 -8.49 9.55 5.72
CA THR A 42 -7.04 9.65 5.58
C THR A 42 -6.54 11.03 5.17
N ARG A 43 -7.44 12.01 4.99
CA ARG A 43 -7.10 13.36 4.52
C ARG A 43 -6.40 14.18 5.61
N PRO A 44 -5.13 14.60 5.42
CA PRO A 44 -4.34 15.20 6.50
C PRO A 44 -4.69 16.66 6.87
N PHE A 45 -5.54 17.36 6.09
CA PHE A 45 -5.73 18.82 6.27
C PHE A 45 -7.14 19.37 6.05
N LEU A 46 -8.15 18.52 5.95
CA LEU A 46 -9.52 19.04 5.95
C LEU A 46 -9.97 19.21 7.40
N ASN A 47 -10.25 20.45 7.79
CA ASN A 47 -11.15 20.79 8.90
C ASN A 47 -12.53 20.22 8.55
N TYR A 48 -12.65 18.90 8.67
CA TYR A 48 -13.80 18.14 8.24
C TYR A 48 -14.79 18.11 9.40
N ASP A 49 -16.02 18.58 9.17
CA ASP A 49 -17.09 18.41 10.15
C ASP A 49 -17.46 16.92 10.18
N PRO A 50 -17.27 16.20 11.31
CA PRO A 50 -17.63 14.79 11.41
C PRO A 50 -19.09 14.50 11.05
N ARG A 51 -19.98 15.50 11.15
CA ARG A 51 -21.40 15.39 10.79
C ARG A 51 -21.64 15.36 9.27
N GLN A 52 -20.66 15.75 8.46
CA GLN A 52 -20.68 15.58 7.00
C GLN A 52 -20.24 14.17 6.57
N LEU A 53 -19.67 13.38 7.50
CA LEU A 53 -19.32 11.99 7.23
C LEU A 53 -20.56 11.08 7.22
N ASP A 54 -21.63 11.47 7.93
CA ASP A 54 -22.93 10.77 7.92
C ASP A 54 -23.60 10.76 6.52
N THR A 55 -23.19 11.63 5.59
CA THR A 55 -23.68 11.62 4.21
C THR A 55 -22.74 10.90 3.22
N LEU A 56 -21.49 10.63 3.62
CA LEU A 56 -20.57 9.76 2.87
C LEU A 56 -20.83 8.31 3.27
N HIS A 57 -21.89 7.76 2.68
CA HIS A 57 -22.42 6.45 3.01
C HIS A 57 -21.47 5.26 2.84
N ASP A 58 -20.31 5.37 2.19
CA ASP A 58 -19.40 4.23 2.01
C ASP A 58 -17.92 4.60 2.21
N ARG A 59 -17.45 4.55 3.46
CA ARG A 59 -16.02 4.43 3.74
C ARG A 59 -15.55 3.07 3.23
N HIS A 60 -14.65 3.06 2.26
CA HIS A 60 -14.00 1.83 1.81
C HIS A 60 -12.68 1.65 2.54
N ALA A 61 -12.46 0.47 3.11
CA ALA A 61 -11.14 0.11 3.62
C ALA A 61 -10.18 -0.07 2.43
N THR A 62 -8.94 0.36 2.63
CA THR A 62 -7.90 0.41 1.59
C THR A 62 -6.68 -0.35 2.06
N ALA A 63 -6.12 -1.20 1.21
CA ALA A 63 -4.93 -1.96 1.54
C ALA A 63 -4.03 -2.15 0.31
N ILE A 64 -2.72 -2.22 0.55
CA ILE A 64 -1.71 -2.55 -0.46
C ILE A 64 -1.33 -4.02 -0.31
N VAL A 65 -1.33 -4.75 -1.42
CA VAL A 65 -0.83 -6.13 -1.52
C VAL A 65 0.21 -6.19 -2.65
N SER A 66 1.48 -6.39 -2.30
CA SER A 66 2.58 -6.32 -3.26
C SER A 66 3.53 -7.50 -3.18
N ASN A 67 3.95 -8.01 -4.35
CA ASN A 67 5.08 -8.93 -4.45
C ASN A 67 6.36 -8.10 -4.40
N ALA A 68 6.83 -7.83 -3.20
CA ALA A 68 7.97 -6.97 -2.95
C ALA A 68 8.66 -7.35 -1.65
N ASP A 69 9.93 -6.97 -1.56
CA ASP A 69 10.69 -7.08 -0.33
C ASP A 69 10.39 -5.92 0.64
N SER A 70 10.84 -6.09 1.88
CA SER A 70 10.64 -5.18 3.01
C SER A 70 11.10 -3.75 2.77
N ARG A 71 11.99 -3.48 1.80
CA ARG A 71 12.46 -2.11 1.52
C ARG A 71 11.36 -1.23 0.93
N ILE A 72 10.40 -1.80 0.21
CA ILE A 72 9.29 -1.01 -0.35
C ILE A 72 8.42 -0.40 0.74
N ARG A 73 8.40 -0.98 1.95
CA ARG A 73 7.68 -0.42 3.08
C ARG A 73 8.17 0.98 3.42
N SER A 74 9.47 1.15 3.57
CA SER A 74 10.09 2.45 3.85
C SER A 74 9.85 3.45 2.73
N VAL A 75 9.84 2.99 1.47
CA VAL A 75 9.51 3.83 0.32
C VAL A 75 8.06 4.31 0.37
N LEU A 76 7.10 3.41 0.62
CA LEU A 76 5.69 3.77 0.74
C LEU A 76 5.48 4.75 1.90
N GLU A 77 6.15 4.51 3.03
CA GLU A 77 6.17 5.39 4.20
C GLU A 77 6.70 6.79 3.89
N ASP A 78 7.85 6.89 3.22
CA ASP A 78 8.44 8.16 2.81
C ASP A 78 7.60 8.95 1.79
N LEU A 79 6.73 8.24 1.06
CA LEU A 79 5.77 8.80 0.09
C LEU A 79 4.40 9.12 0.70
N ASP A 80 4.25 9.05 2.02
CA ASP A 80 3.04 9.34 2.79
C ASP A 80 1.84 8.37 2.57
N PHE A 81 2.03 7.25 1.87
CA PHE A 81 1.00 6.22 1.68
C PHE A 81 0.47 5.51 2.94
N PRO A 82 1.20 5.34 4.07
CA PRO A 82 0.71 4.60 5.24
C PRO A 82 -0.40 5.33 6.00
N SER A 83 -0.47 6.65 5.87
CA SER A 83 -1.60 7.43 6.41
C SER A 83 -2.83 7.32 5.50
N ALA A 84 -2.61 7.11 4.20
CA ALA A 84 -3.62 6.96 3.16
C ALA A 84 -4.21 5.55 3.06
N MET A 85 -3.54 4.53 3.59
CA MET A 85 -3.91 3.11 3.48
C MET A 85 -4.14 2.48 4.86
N ASP A 86 -5.19 1.68 5.03
CA ASP A 86 -5.44 1.01 6.31
C ASP A 86 -4.41 -0.09 6.58
N THR A 87 -3.84 -0.76 5.57
CA THR A 87 -2.85 -1.86 5.74
C THR A 87 -1.92 -2.02 4.54
N ILE A 88 -0.67 -2.45 4.76
CA ILE A 88 0.30 -2.82 3.71
C ILE A 88 0.78 -4.26 3.98
N VAL A 89 0.61 -5.14 2.99
CA VAL A 89 1.03 -6.55 3.02
C VAL A 89 2.05 -6.79 1.90
N LEU A 90 3.24 -7.27 2.29
CA LEU A 90 4.34 -7.55 1.38
C LEU A 90 4.64 -9.06 1.35
N SER A 91 4.91 -9.61 0.17
CA SER A 91 5.11 -11.06 0.02
C SER A 91 6.28 -11.62 0.82
N GLU A 92 7.41 -10.90 0.90
CA GLU A 92 8.59 -11.31 1.68
C GLU A 92 8.25 -11.43 3.18
N GLU A 93 7.45 -10.50 3.71
CA GLU A 93 7.03 -10.50 5.11
C GLU A 93 6.03 -11.62 5.42
N GLN A 94 5.21 -12.00 4.44
CA GLN A 94 4.20 -13.06 4.61
C GLN A 94 4.73 -14.46 4.32
N GLY A 95 5.86 -14.57 3.58
CA GLY A 95 6.36 -15.82 3.02
C GLY A 95 5.44 -16.40 1.93
N ILE A 96 4.54 -15.58 1.37
CA ILE A 96 3.51 -15.97 0.40
C ILE A 96 3.38 -14.83 -0.59
N GLU A 97 3.32 -15.15 -1.88
CA GLU A 97 3.24 -14.18 -2.97
C GLU A 97 1.95 -14.31 -3.77
N LYS A 98 1.51 -13.23 -4.41
CA LYS A 98 0.49 -13.31 -5.47
C LYS A 98 1.02 -14.24 -6.57
N PRO A 99 0.18 -15.11 -7.18
CA PRO A 99 -1.27 -15.13 -7.11
C PRO A 99 -1.87 -16.02 -5.99
N GLU A 100 -1.09 -16.49 -5.02
CA GLU A 100 -1.62 -17.38 -3.97
C GLU A 100 -2.75 -16.71 -3.18
N ARG A 101 -3.92 -17.36 -3.13
CA ARG A 101 -5.13 -16.83 -2.49
C ARG A 101 -4.89 -16.34 -1.06
N GLU A 102 -4.01 -17.02 -0.34
CA GLU A 102 -3.72 -16.78 1.07
C GLU A 102 -3.20 -15.35 1.34
N ILE A 103 -2.44 -14.73 0.43
CA ILE A 103 -1.96 -13.36 0.64
C ILE A 103 -3.11 -12.35 0.69
N PHE A 104 -4.15 -12.58 -0.12
CA PHE A 104 -5.35 -11.73 -0.15
C PHE A 104 -6.21 -11.93 1.10
N LEU A 105 -6.42 -13.18 1.53
CA LEU A 105 -7.16 -13.48 2.76
C LEU A 105 -6.49 -12.87 3.99
N ARG A 106 -5.17 -12.99 4.11
CA ARG A 106 -4.41 -12.36 5.19
C ARG A 106 -4.51 -10.84 5.18
N THR A 107 -4.58 -10.25 3.99
CA THR A 107 -4.79 -8.81 3.85
C THR A 107 -6.15 -8.41 4.42
N ILE A 108 -7.22 -9.12 4.06
CA ILE A 108 -8.57 -8.89 4.56
C ILE A 108 -8.62 -9.08 6.09
N ASP A 109 -7.98 -10.13 6.61
CA ASP A 109 -7.89 -10.36 8.06
C ASP A 109 -7.17 -9.22 8.79
N ASN A 110 -6.08 -8.70 8.22
CA ASN A 110 -5.34 -7.57 8.79
C ASN A 110 -6.17 -6.28 8.80
N VAL A 111 -7.02 -6.07 7.79
CA VAL A 111 -7.97 -4.95 7.77
C VAL A 111 -9.07 -5.19 8.82
N ASN A 112 -9.66 -6.38 8.86
CA ASN A 112 -10.74 -6.73 9.80
C ASN A 112 -10.31 -6.59 11.27
N ARG A 113 -9.05 -6.86 11.61
CA ARG A 113 -8.50 -6.63 12.97
C ARG A 113 -8.50 -5.16 13.40
N LYS A 114 -8.54 -4.22 12.45
CA LYS A 114 -8.59 -2.78 12.71
C LYS A 114 -10.02 -2.23 12.78
N ILE A 115 -11.02 -3.04 12.40
CA ILE A 115 -12.43 -2.67 12.47
C ILE A 115 -12.87 -2.70 13.94
N PRO A 116 -13.52 -1.64 14.46
CA PRO A 116 -14.01 -1.61 15.83
C PRO A 116 -14.99 -2.76 16.15
N SER A 117 -14.88 -3.30 17.37
CA SER A 117 -15.77 -4.35 17.85
C SER A 117 -17.25 -3.92 17.73
N GLY A 118 -18.06 -4.74 17.06
CA GLY A 118 -19.48 -4.49 16.83
C GLY A 118 -19.82 -3.99 15.41
N GLN A 119 -18.81 -3.66 14.58
CA GLN A 119 -19.00 -3.46 13.15
C GLN A 119 -18.84 -4.77 12.38
N LYS A 120 -19.49 -4.87 11.21
CA LYS A 120 -19.41 -6.04 10.33
C LYS A 120 -17.99 -6.19 9.78
N SER A 121 -17.44 -7.39 9.82
CA SER A 121 -16.19 -7.71 9.11
C SER A 121 -16.41 -7.71 7.60
N ILE A 122 -15.40 -7.31 6.84
CA ILE A 122 -15.40 -7.31 5.37
C ILE A 122 -15.31 -8.75 4.88
N ASP A 123 -16.25 -9.13 4.02
CA ASP A 123 -16.23 -10.42 3.32
C ASP A 123 -15.35 -10.33 2.05
N PRO A 124 -14.62 -11.40 1.65
CA PRO A 124 -13.87 -11.40 0.39
C PRO A 124 -14.70 -11.05 -0.85
N ALA A 125 -16.00 -11.38 -0.88
CA ALA A 125 -16.91 -11.02 -1.97
C ALA A 125 -17.23 -9.51 -2.02
N GLU A 126 -16.93 -8.76 -0.95
CA GLU A 126 -17.07 -7.30 -0.87
C GLU A 126 -15.77 -6.57 -1.24
N CYS A 127 -14.73 -7.31 -1.64
CA CYS A 127 -13.42 -6.74 -1.96
C CYS A 127 -13.22 -6.57 -3.47
N LEU A 128 -12.62 -5.44 -3.86
CA LEU A 128 -12.10 -5.22 -5.21
C LEU A 128 -10.58 -5.14 -5.14
N HIS A 129 -9.90 -6.02 -5.87
CA HIS A 129 -8.45 -5.92 -6.08
C HIS A 129 -8.18 -5.16 -7.38
N VAL A 130 -7.25 -4.20 -7.33
CA VAL A 130 -6.81 -3.41 -8.48
C VAL A 130 -5.32 -3.65 -8.68
N GLY A 131 -4.95 -4.15 -9.86
CA GLY A 131 -3.57 -4.42 -10.25
C GLY A 131 -3.41 -4.37 -11.77
N ASP A 132 -2.16 -4.27 -12.22
CA ASP A 132 -1.77 -4.21 -13.63
C ASP A 132 -1.54 -5.59 -14.25
N GLU A 133 -1.28 -6.60 -13.43
CA GLU A 133 -1.16 -7.99 -13.87
C GLU A 133 -2.52 -8.54 -14.31
N LEU A 134 -2.57 -9.33 -15.38
CA LEU A 134 -3.80 -9.92 -15.93
C LEU A 134 -3.98 -11.40 -15.53
N ILE A 135 -3.02 -11.96 -14.79
CA ILE A 135 -2.99 -13.38 -14.42
C ILE A 135 -3.46 -13.47 -12.97
N TRP A 136 -4.72 -13.89 -12.78
CA TRP A 136 -5.39 -14.04 -11.50
C TRP A 136 -5.97 -15.44 -11.36
#